data_AF-A0A8B9PQ47-F1
#
_entry.id   AF-A0A8B9PQ47-F1
#
_cell.length_a   1.000
_cell.length_b   1.000
_cell.length_c   1.000
_cell.angle_alpha   90.00
_cell.angle_beta   90.00
_cell.angle_gamma   90.00
#
_symmetry.space_group_name_H-M   'P 1'
#
loop_
_entity.id
_entity.type
_entity.pdbx_description
1 polymer ?
#
loop_
_entity_poly.entity_id
_entity_poly.type
_entity_poly.pdbx_seq_one_letter_code
_entity_poly.pdbx_strand_id
1 'polypeptide(L)' 'MVMRQRRDFLSEASIMGQFEHPNVIRLEGVVTASAPAMILTEFMENGALDAFLRVRGRAGTRT' A
#
# COMPACT_ATOMS: atom_id res chain seq x y z
N MET A 1 -9.89 -18.36 13.26
CA MET A 1 -8.68 -17.80 12.64
C MET A 1 -9.01 -16.88 11.45
N VAL A 2 -9.79 -17.34 10.46
CA VAL A 2 -10.17 -16.59 9.23
C VAL A 2 -10.84 -15.21 9.48
N MET A 3 -11.79 -15.12 10.43
CA MET A 3 -12.49 -13.85 10.71
C MET A 3 -11.58 -12.76 11.30
N ARG A 4 -10.51 -13.14 12.00
CA ARG A 4 -9.52 -12.19 12.54
C ARG A 4 -8.76 -11.52 11.40
N GLN A 5 -8.32 -12.31 10.42
CA GLN A 5 -7.59 -11.82 9.26
C GLN A 5 -8.43 -10.86 8.40
N ARG A 6 -9.73 -11.14 8.22
CA ARG A 6 -10.67 -10.22 7.55
C ARG A 6 -10.86 -8.91 8.31
N ARG A 7 -10.95 -8.96 9.65
CA ARG A 7 -11.10 -7.74 10.46
C ARG A 7 -9.82 -6.90 10.44
N ASP A 8 -8.66 -7.53 10.57
CA ASP A 8 -7.38 -6.83 10.55
C ASP A 8 -7.18 -6.14 9.17
N PHE A 9 -7.55 -6.82 8.08
CA PHE A 9 -7.57 -6.27 6.72
C PHE A 9 -8.47 -5.03 6.57
N LEU A 10 -9.71 -5.09 7.06
CA LEU A 10 -10.63 -3.96 6.99
C LEU A 10 -10.23 -2.82 7.94
N SER A 11 -9.56 -3.13 9.05
CA SER A 11 -9.02 -2.13 9.96
C SER A 11 -7.90 -1.32 9.29
N GLU A 12 -7.03 -1.96 8.52
CA GLU A 12 -5.97 -1.28 7.75
C GLU A 12 -6.58 -0.34 6.71
N ALA A 13 -7.56 -0.81 5.94
CA ALA A 13 -8.29 0.02 4.98
C ALA A 13 -9.00 1.21 5.66
N SER A 14 -9.59 0.98 6.84
CA SER A 14 -10.29 2.03 7.59
C SER A 14 -9.33 3.12 8.09
N ILE A 15 -8.09 2.76 8.43
CA ILE A 15 -7.05 3.72 8.81
C ILE A 15 -6.60 4.51 7.56
N MET A 16 -6.34 3.83 6.45
CA MET A 16 -5.92 4.48 5.20
C MET A 16 -6.97 5.48 4.69
N GLY A 17 -8.25 5.12 4.75
CA GLY A 17 -9.36 5.97 4.30
C GLY A 17 -9.60 7.24 5.13
N GLN A 18 -8.90 7.41 6.26
CA GLN A 18 -8.94 8.65 7.05
C GLN A 18 -8.03 9.75 6.52
N PHE A 19 -7.12 9.42 5.59
CA PHE A 19 -6.11 10.35 5.09
C PHE A 19 -6.40 10.75 3.65
N GLU A 20 -6.41 12.06 3.42
CA GLU A 20 -6.41 12.66 2.08
C GLU A 20 -5.24 13.66 2.02
N HIS A 21 -4.09 13.20 1.53
CA HIS A 21 -2.86 14.00 1.50
C HIS A 21 -1.97 13.56 0.33
N PRO A 22 -1.30 14.48 -0.39
CA PRO A 22 -0.45 14.15 -1.56
C PRO A 22 0.78 13.27 -1.27
N ASN A 23 1.07 12.98 0.00
CA ASN A 23 2.20 12.15 0.42
C ASN A 23 1.78 10.95 1.28
N VAL A 24 0.49 10.65 1.35
CA VAL A 24 -0.05 9.44 1.96
C VAL A 24 -0.73 8.65 0.86
N ILE A 25 -0.47 7.35 0.79
CA ILE A 25 -1.05 6.50 -0.25
C ILE A 25 -2.57 6.52 -0.16
N ARG A 26 -3.22 6.83 -1.28
CA ARG A 26 -4.67 6.95 -1.36
C ARG A 26 -5.33 5.59 -1.49
N LEU A 27 -6.33 5.37 -0.64
CA LEU A 27 -7.27 4.26 -0.76
C LEU A 27 -8.30 4.60 -1.84
N GLU A 28 -8.39 3.77 -2.88
CA GLU A 28 -9.44 3.87 -3.92
C GLU A 28 -10.72 3.16 -3.48
N GLY A 29 -10.59 2.05 -2.76
CA GLY A 29 -11.74 1.31 -2.23
C GLY A 29 -11.40 -0.09 -1.74
N VAL A 30 -12.46 -0.82 -1.35
CA VAL A 30 -12.36 -2.21 -0.88
C VAL A 30 -13.38 -3.10 -1.59
N VAL A 31 -13.01 -4.35 -1.84
CA VAL A 31 -13.93 -5.40 -2.31
C VAL A 31 -14.14 -6.38 -1.17
N THR A 32 -15.38 -6.46 -0.67
CA THR A 32 -15.74 -7.28 0.50
C THR A 32 -16.89 -8.24 0.24
N ALA A 33 -17.57 -8.09 -0.90
CA ALA A 33 -18.72 -8.91 -1.30
C ALA A 33 -18.30 -10.30 -1.81
N SER A 34 -17.08 -10.43 -2.35
CA SER A 34 -16.50 -11.70 -2.81
C SER A 34 -15.22 -12.01 -2.04
N ALA A 35 -14.85 -13.29 -2.03
CA ALA A 35 -13.57 -13.75 -1.49
C ALA A 35 -12.56 -13.95 -2.64
N PRO A 36 -11.29 -13.54 -2.48
CA PRO A 36 -10.72 -12.89 -1.30
C PRO A 36 -11.13 -11.41 -1.18
N ALA A 37 -11.09 -10.87 0.04
CA ALA A 37 -11.24 -9.43 0.24
C ALA A 37 -10.04 -8.68 -0.37
N MET A 38 -10.29 -7.53 -0.98
CA MET A 38 -9.25 -6.74 -1.66
C MET A 38 -9.25 -5.28 -1.20
N ILE A 39 -8.06 -4.67 -1.16
CA ILE A 39 -7.81 -3.24 -0.94
C ILE A 39 -7.24 -2.71 -2.26
N LEU A 40 -7.84 -1.65 -2.76
CA LEU A 40 -7.44 -0.97 -3.98
C LEU A 40 -6.76 0.34 -3.58
N THR A 41 -5.51 0.53 -3.98
CA THR A 41 -4.76 1.78 -3.77
C THR A 41 -4.34 2.37 -5.09
N GLU A 42 -3.90 3.62 -5.07
CA GLU A 42 -3.15 4.17 -6.21
C GLU A 42 -1.90 3.31 -6.52
N PHE A 43 -1.50 3.33 -7.79
CA PHE A 43 -0.34 2.58 -8.25
C PHE A 43 0.94 3.39 -8.07
N MET A 44 1.90 2.80 -7.35
CA MET A 44 3.22 3.38 -7.14
C MET A 44 4.22 2.77 -8.14
N GLU A 45 4.42 3.41 -9.29
CA GLU A 45 5.24 2.89 -10.41
C GLU A 45 6.67 2.52 -9.98
N ASN A 46 7.25 3.27 -9.03
CA ASN A 46 8.60 3.03 -8.52
C ASN A 46 8.67 2.06 -7.33
N GLY A 47 7.52 1.55 -6.87
CA GLY A 47 7.44 0.62 -5.74
C GLY A 47 7.95 1.20 -4.42
N ALA A 48 8.50 0.32 -3.58
CA ALA A 48 9.04 0.70 -2.27
C ALA A 48 10.31 1.56 -2.40
N LEU A 49 10.37 2.63 -1.61
CA LEU A 49 11.45 3.62 -1.68
C LEU A 49 12.83 3.01 -1.38
N ASP A 50 12.94 2.11 -0.41
CA ASP A 50 14.22 1.49 -0.05
C ASP A 50 14.75 0.60 -1.18
N ALA A 51 13.88 -0.17 -1.83
CA ALA A 51 14.22 -0.97 -3.00
C ALA A 51 14.67 -0.07 -4.16
N PHE A 52 13.90 0.99 -4.44
CA PHE A 52 14.22 1.98 -5.46
C PHE A 52 15.60 2.63 -5.24
N LEU A 53 15.90 3.03 -4.00
CA LEU A 53 17.18 3.65 -3.64
C LEU A 53 18.34 2.64 -3.65
N ARG A 54 18.14 1.36 -3.33
CA ARG A 54 19.22 0.35 -3.43
C ARG A 54 19.67 0.12 -4.86
N VAL A 55 18.75 0.20 -5.82
CA VAL A 55 19.08 0.08 -7.26
C VAL A 55 19.83 1.31 -7.74
N ARG A 56 19.35 2.52 -7.40
CA ARG A 56 19.93 3.79 -7.89
C ARG A 56 21.15 4.25 -7.10
N GLY A 57 21.22 3.98 -5.80
CA GLY A 57 22.35 4.34 -4.94
C GLY A 57 23.64 3.59 -5.31
N ARG A 58 23.54 2.39 -5.89
CA ARG A 58 24.68 1.67 -6.47
C ARG A 58 25.23 2.32 -7.75
N ALA A 59 24.42 3.14 -8.44
CA ALA A 59 24.88 3.93 -9.59
C ALA A 59 25.56 5.23 -9.17
N GLY A 60 25.43 5.66 -7.91
CA GLY A 60 25.92 6.95 -7.40
C GLY A 60 27.30 6.95 -6.75
N THR A 61 28.00 5.81 -6.65
CA THR A 61 29.36 5.75 -6.04
C THR A 61 30.50 5.81 -7.07
N ARG A 62 30.26 6.42 -8.24
CA ARG A 62 31.28 6.68 -9.26
C ARG A 62 31.30 8.16 -9.66
N THR A 63 31.68 9.00 -8.71
CA THR A 63 32.48 10.23 -8.91
C THR A 63 33.09 10.61 -7.58
#